data_AF-A0A955IJ13-F1
#
_entry.id   AF-A0A955IJ13-F1
#
_cell.length_a   1.000
_cell.length_b   1.000
_cell.length_c   1.000
_cell.angle_alpha   90.00
_cell.angle_beta   90.00
_cell.angle_gamma   90.00
#
_symmetry.space_group_name_H-M   'P 1'
#
loop_
_entity.id
_entity.type
_entity.pdbx_description
1 polymer ?
#
loop_
_entity_poly.entity_id
_entity_poly.type
_entity_poly.pdbx_seq_one_letter_code
_entity_poly.pdbx_strand_id
1 'polypeptide(L)'
;DRTTEYGGIIMDSARLGGIRPILFVPRTAAREGDYAFPEPADMTRQGDRAMGVFHFHAAELEMLEHTGPSLGDLRYAAASGRNCLVFTSLRERRLAVDYYQGNGVTIDLGEIPR
;
A
#
# COMPACT_ATOMS: atom_id res chain seq x y z
N ASP A 1 -9.09 -15.68 1.45
CA ASP A 1 -7.93 -15.63 0.57
C ASP A 1 -6.82 -14.91 1.35
N ARG A 2 -5.69 -15.57 1.59
CA ARG A 2 -4.57 -15.03 2.41
C ARG A 2 -3.38 -14.59 1.54
N THR A 3 -3.45 -14.81 0.23
CA THR A 3 -2.32 -14.56 -0.68
C THR A 3 -2.46 -13.26 -1.46
N THR A 4 -3.62 -12.60 -1.36
CA THR A 4 -3.88 -11.37 -2.12
C THR A 4 -3.50 -10.14 -1.30
N GLU A 5 -2.60 -9.32 -1.85
CA GLU A 5 -2.32 -7.97 -1.34
C GLU A 5 -3.55 -7.09 -1.47
N TYR A 6 -3.91 -6.39 -0.40
CA TYR A 6 -4.99 -5.40 -0.40
C TYR A 6 -4.38 -4.00 -0.40
N GLY A 7 -5.09 -3.02 -0.95
CA GLY A 7 -4.59 -1.66 -1.01
C GLY A 7 -5.67 -0.64 -1.28
N GLY A 8 -5.27 0.61 -1.35
CA GLY A 8 -6.18 1.73 -1.52
C GLY A 8 -5.49 3.07 -1.50
N ILE A 9 -6.27 4.11 -1.21
CA ILE A 9 -5.81 5.50 -1.16
C ILE A 9 -6.15 6.14 0.16
N ILE A 10 -5.33 7.09 0.59
CA ILE A 10 -5.63 7.97 1.72
C ILE A 10 -6.15 9.29 1.15
N MET A 11 -7.37 9.65 1.53
CA MET A 11 -8.04 10.87 1.08
C MET A 11 -8.20 11.83 2.27
N ASP A 12 -7.91 13.10 2.07
CA ASP A 12 -8.41 14.16 2.96
C ASP A 12 -9.69 14.75 2.36
N SER A 13 -10.81 14.54 3.03
CA SER A 13 -12.09 15.07 2.59
C SER A 13 -12.96 15.43 3.78
N ALA A 14 -13.32 16.71 3.89
CA ALA A 14 -14.27 17.17 4.89
C ALA A 14 -15.61 16.40 4.81
N ARG A 15 -16.04 15.98 3.61
CA ARG A 15 -17.24 15.14 3.43
C ARG A 15 -17.11 13.73 4.00
N LEU A 16 -15.89 13.21 4.11
CA LEU A 16 -15.59 11.91 4.71
C LEU A 16 -15.17 12.03 6.20
N GLY A 17 -15.21 13.24 6.76
CA GLY A 17 -14.79 13.51 8.14
C GLY A 17 -13.27 13.66 8.32
N GLY A 18 -12.58 14.17 7.30
CA GLY A 18 -11.13 14.42 7.30
C GLY A 18 -10.36 13.31 6.59
N ILE A 19 -9.17 12.98 7.12
CA ILE A 19 -8.28 11.95 6.56
C ILE A 19 -8.89 10.56 6.74
N ARG A 20 -9.08 9.83 5.63
CA ARG A 20 -9.64 8.47 5.63
C ARG A 20 -8.95 7.55 4.63
N PRO A 21 -8.69 6.28 4.99
CA PRO A 21 -8.33 5.26 4.02
C PRO A 21 -9.57 4.80 3.26
N ILE A 22 -9.45 4.68 1.93
CA ILE A 22 -10.45 4.07 1.05
C ILE A 22 -9.85 2.80 0.48
N LEU A 23 -10.40 1.66 0.87
CA LEU A 23 -9.94 0.34 0.44
C LEU A 23 -10.50 -0.02 -0.94
N PHE A 24 -9.65 -0.56 -1.81
CA PHE A 24 -10.03 -1.12 -3.10
C PHE A 24 -9.74 -2.61 -3.12
N VAL A 25 -10.75 -3.40 -3.47
CA VAL A 25 -10.60 -4.85 -3.57
C VAL A 25 -9.88 -5.19 -4.89
N PRO A 26 -8.79 -5.98 -4.85
CA PRO A 26 -8.10 -6.45 -6.05
C PRO A 26 -9.07 -7.17 -6.99
N ARG A 27 -9.09 -6.78 -8.27
CA ARG A 27 -9.91 -7.47 -9.27
C ARG A 27 -9.19 -8.76 -9.68
N THR A 28 -9.86 -9.89 -9.54
CA THR A 28 -9.34 -11.25 -9.76
C THR A 28 -8.66 -11.47 -11.12
N ALA A 29 -9.03 -10.68 -12.13
CA ALA A 29 -8.50 -10.76 -13.50
C ALA A 29 -7.19 -9.99 -13.76
N ALA A 30 -6.71 -9.18 -12.81
CA ALA A 30 -5.48 -8.40 -12.92
C ALA A 30 -4.31 -9.00 -12.11
N ARG A 31 -4.47 -10.24 -11.62
CA ARG A 31 -3.48 -10.93 -10.79
C ARG A 31 -2.26 -11.32 -11.63
N GLU A 32 -1.16 -10.58 -11.49
CA GLU A 32 0.14 -10.94 -12.09
C GLU A 32 1.01 -11.80 -11.14
N GLY A 33 0.54 -12.08 -9.92
CA GLY A 33 1.20 -12.92 -8.93
C GLY A 33 0.78 -12.56 -7.50
N ASP A 34 1.32 -13.27 -6.52
CA ASP A 34 1.03 -13.07 -5.08
C ASP A 34 1.81 -11.88 -4.45
N TYR A 35 2.62 -11.16 -5.25
CA TYR A 35 3.56 -10.11 -4.79
C TYR A 35 3.34 -8.75 -5.45
N ALA A 36 2.14 -8.50 -5.99
CA ALA A 36 1.83 -7.22 -6.59
C ALA A 36 0.38 -6.83 -6.32
N PHE A 37 0.18 -5.59 -5.93
CA PHE A 37 -1.12 -4.93 -5.92
C PHE A 37 -1.35 -4.20 -7.25
N PRO A 38 -2.06 -4.79 -8.23
CA PRO A 38 -2.42 -4.11 -9.47
C PRO A 38 -3.47 -3.05 -9.16
N GLU A 39 -3.09 -1.79 -9.29
CA GLU A 39 -3.99 -0.66 -9.02
C GLU A 39 -5.24 -0.72 -9.93
N PRO A 40 -6.46 -0.79 -9.35
CA PRO A 40 -7.67 -0.78 -10.16
C PRO A 40 -7.86 0.57 -10.86
N ALA A 41 -8.36 0.58 -12.10
CA ALA A 41 -8.59 1.82 -12.86
C ALA A 41 -9.44 2.87 -12.12
N ASP A 42 -10.35 2.43 -11.23
CA ASP A 42 -11.16 3.33 -10.40
C ASP A 42 -10.34 4.03 -9.31
N MET A 43 -9.31 3.35 -8.80
CA MET A 43 -8.34 3.91 -7.86
C MET A 43 -7.45 4.93 -8.58
N THR A 44 -6.96 4.61 -9.79
CA THR A 44 -6.17 5.57 -10.59
C THR A 44 -6.91 6.88 -10.80
N ARG A 45 -8.21 6.84 -11.14
CA ARG A 45 -9.02 8.05 -11.36
C ARG A 45 -9.26 8.88 -10.09
N GLN A 46 -9.21 8.26 -8.91
CA GLN A 46 -9.37 8.95 -7.64
C GLN A 46 -8.02 9.36 -7.03
N GLY A 47 -6.93 8.71 -7.45
CA GLY A 47 -5.58 8.86 -6.91
C GLY A 47 -4.98 10.27 -7.09
N ASP A 48 -5.39 11.03 -8.10
CA ASP A 48 -4.87 12.39 -8.34
C ASP A 48 -5.19 13.37 -7.20
N ARG A 49 -6.21 13.06 -6.39
CA ARG A 49 -6.60 13.86 -5.21
C ARG A 49 -6.26 13.17 -3.90
N ALA A 50 -5.64 12.00 -3.95
CA ALA A 50 -5.22 11.28 -2.76
C ALA A 50 -3.96 11.90 -2.17
N MET A 51 -3.84 11.85 -0.84
CA MET A 51 -2.59 12.18 -0.14
C MET A 51 -1.50 11.15 -0.43
N GLY A 52 -1.90 9.90 -0.62
CA GLY A 52 -1.01 8.80 -0.95
C GLY A 52 -1.75 7.50 -1.24
N VAL A 53 -1.02 6.56 -1.81
CA VAL A 53 -1.46 5.17 -2.04
C VAL A 53 -0.95 4.30 -0.91
N PHE A 54 -1.70 3.27 -0.54
CA PHE A 54 -1.20 2.27 0.36
C PHE A 54 -1.52 0.85 -0.09
N HIS A 55 -0.68 -0.10 0.32
CA HIS A 55 -0.97 -1.52 0.21
C HIS A 55 -0.42 -2.31 1.41
N PHE A 56 -0.91 -3.53 1.55
CA PHE A 56 -0.43 -4.51 2.53
C PHE A 56 0.34 -5.59 1.79
N HIS A 57 1.52 -5.95 2.29
CA HIS A 57 2.16 -7.19 1.88
C HIS A 57 1.27 -8.40 2.24
N ALA A 58 1.31 -9.45 1.42
CA ALA A 58 0.46 -10.65 1.53
C ALA A 58 0.48 -11.27 2.95
N ALA A 59 -0.60 -11.92 3.37
CA ALA A 59 -0.92 -12.09 4.79
C ALA A 59 -0.16 -13.20 5.56
N GLU A 60 1.10 -13.49 5.22
CA GLU A 60 1.93 -14.34 6.09
C GLU A 60 2.37 -13.54 7.34
N LEU A 61 2.31 -14.20 8.49
CA LEU A 61 2.82 -13.63 9.74
C LEU A 61 4.35 -13.73 9.71
N GLU A 62 5.04 -12.81 10.40
CA GLU A 62 6.50 -12.87 10.60
C GLU A 62 7.35 -12.57 9.36
N MET A 63 6.88 -11.67 8.50
CA MET A 63 7.60 -11.25 7.30
C MET A 63 8.65 -10.16 7.58
N LEU A 64 9.46 -10.33 8.63
CA LEU A 64 10.55 -9.41 8.97
C LEU A 64 11.54 -9.20 7.81
N GLU A 65 11.77 -10.22 6.99
CA GLU A 65 12.64 -10.13 5.82
C GLU A 65 12.03 -9.35 4.64
N HIS A 66 10.72 -9.05 4.70
CA HIS A 66 9.97 -8.35 3.64
C HIS A 66 9.46 -6.98 4.13
N THR A 67 10.12 -6.39 5.13
CA THR A 67 9.83 -5.02 5.57
C THR A 67 10.38 -4.00 4.56
N GLY A 68 9.66 -2.90 4.37
CA GLY A 68 9.97 -1.91 3.34
C GLY A 68 9.43 -2.27 1.96
N PRO A 69 9.44 -1.31 1.02
CA PRO A 69 8.93 -1.52 -0.33
C PRO A 69 9.79 -2.51 -1.13
N SER A 70 9.13 -3.35 -1.92
CA SER A 70 9.79 -4.18 -2.92
C SER A 70 10.33 -3.34 -4.10
N LEU A 71 11.15 -3.94 -4.96
CA LEU A 71 11.57 -3.30 -6.20
C LEU A 71 10.38 -3.00 -7.13
N GLY A 72 9.32 -3.82 -7.08
CA GLY A 72 8.08 -3.58 -7.82
C GLY A 72 7.38 -2.32 -7.34
N ASP A 73 7.29 -2.14 -6.03
CA ASP A 73 6.68 -0.97 -5.40
C ASP A 73 7.43 0.32 -5.76
N LEU A 74 8.76 0.30 -5.71
CA LEU A 74 9.59 1.45 -6.08
C LEU A 74 9.41 1.83 -7.57
N ARG A 75 9.31 0.83 -8.46
CA ARG A 75 9.02 1.05 -9.88
C ARG A 75 7.63 1.65 -10.09
N TYR A 76 6.63 1.16 -9.35
CA TYR A 76 5.28 1.73 -9.38
C TYR A 76 5.27 3.19 -8.91
N ALA A 77 5.93 3.51 -7.80
CA ALA A 77 6.01 4.86 -7.28
C ALA A 77 6.73 5.80 -8.27
N ALA A 78 7.80 5.33 -8.92
CA ALA A 78 8.51 6.09 -9.94
C ALA A 78 7.66 6.36 -11.18
N ALA A 79 6.91 5.34 -11.66
CA ALA A 79 6.07 5.47 -12.84
C ALA A 79 4.81 6.32 -12.60
N SER A 80 4.22 6.23 -11.40
CA SER A 80 2.99 6.93 -11.05
C SER A 80 3.23 8.32 -10.43
N GLY A 81 4.45 8.60 -9.96
CA GLY A 81 4.78 9.83 -9.23
C GLY A 81 4.11 9.94 -7.86
N ARG A 82 3.57 8.83 -7.32
CA ARG A 82 2.78 8.84 -6.09
C ARG A 82 3.64 8.68 -4.84
N ASN A 83 3.13 9.28 -3.77
CA ASN A 83 3.57 8.99 -2.41
C ASN A 83 2.89 7.70 -1.95
N CYS A 84 3.67 6.76 -1.44
CA CYS A 84 3.16 5.43 -1.11
C CYS A 84 3.48 5.03 0.33
N LEU A 85 2.63 4.19 0.88
CA LEU A 85 2.79 3.55 2.18
C LEU A 85 2.65 2.04 2.00
N VAL A 86 3.56 1.27 2.59
CA VAL A 86 3.39 -0.18 2.67
C VAL A 86 3.27 -0.60 4.13
N PHE A 87 2.33 -1.51 4.37
CA PHE A 87 2.08 -2.09 5.68
C PHE A 87 2.51 -3.55 5.67
N THR A 88 3.45 -3.90 6.53
CA THR A 88 4.00 -5.27 6.60
C THR A 88 3.68 -5.91 7.94
N SER A 89 3.12 -7.11 7.92
CA SER A 89 2.85 -7.88 9.13
C SER A 89 4.15 -8.41 9.75
N LEU A 90 4.53 -7.86 10.91
CA LEU A 90 5.72 -8.29 11.63
C LEU A 90 5.44 -9.46 12.57
N ARG A 91 4.27 -9.44 13.21
CA ARG A 91 3.79 -10.41 14.21
C ARG A 91 2.29 -10.22 14.39
N GLU A 92 1.63 -11.14 15.10
CA GLU A 92 0.17 -11.26 15.22
C GLU A 92 -0.60 -9.92 15.40
N ARG A 93 0.03 -8.94 16.06
CA ARG A 93 -0.61 -7.65 16.41
C ARG A 93 0.22 -6.41 16.08
N ARG A 94 1.23 -6.51 15.20
CA ARG A 94 2.06 -5.36 14.81
C ARG A 94 2.27 -5.30 13.31
N LEU A 95 2.12 -4.10 12.77
CA LEU A 95 2.44 -3.76 11.39
C LEU A 95 3.60 -2.77 11.37
N ALA A 96 4.63 -3.04 10.58
CA ALA A 96 5.57 -2.00 10.14
C ALA A 96 4.87 -1.09 9.13
N VAL A 97 5.24 0.18 9.14
CA VAL A 97 4.76 1.18 8.19
C VAL A 97 5.95 1.86 7.54
N ASP A 98 6.10 1.69 6.23
CA ASP A 98 7.16 2.34 5.47
C ASP A 98 6.55 3.31 4.46
N TYR A 99 7.02 4.55 4.46
CA TYR A 99 6.71 5.54 3.45
C TYR A 99 7.76 5.53 2.34
N TYR A 100 7.35 5.58 1.08
CA TYR A 100 8.28 5.60 -0.04
C TYR A 100 7.79 6.44 -1.21
N GLN A 101 8.73 6.91 -2.02
CA GLN A 101 8.49 7.78 -3.18
C GLN A 101 9.24 7.30 -4.42
N GLY A 102 8.82 7.79 -5.59
CA GLY A 102 9.41 7.44 -6.88
C GLY A 102 10.87 7.83 -7.10
N ASN A 103 11.44 8.68 -6.23
CA ASN A 103 12.87 9.01 -6.24
C ASN A 103 13.73 8.01 -5.45
N GLY A 104 13.13 6.94 -4.89
CA GLY A 104 13.82 5.93 -4.11
C GLY A 104 14.03 6.28 -2.64
N VAL A 105 13.53 7.42 -2.16
CA VAL A 105 13.51 7.72 -0.73
C VAL A 105 12.49 6.82 -0.04
N THR A 106 12.96 6.12 1.00
CA THR A 106 12.14 5.31 1.91
C THR A 106 12.37 5.79 3.33
N ILE A 107 11.29 5.95 4.09
CA ILE A 107 11.29 6.36 5.50
C ILE A 107 10.51 5.32 6.30
N ASP A 108 11.19 4.68 7.24
CA ASP A 108 10.57 3.84 8.27
C ASP A 108 9.78 4.75 9.24
N LEU A 109 8.46 4.56 9.32
CA LEU A 109 7.57 5.28 10.23
C LEU A 109 7.32 4.52 11.54
N GLY A 110 7.92 3.34 11.69
CA GLY A 110 7.86 2.49 12.86
C GLY A 110 6.72 1.48 12.82
N GLU A 111 6.37 0.97 14.01
CA GLU A 111 5.36 -0.07 14.18
C GLU A 111 4.05 0.47 14.76
N ILE A 112 2.92 0.05 14.18
CA ILE A 112 1.58 0.31 14.71
C ILE A 112 0.91 -0.98 15.20
N PRO A 113 0.01 -0.90 16.20
CA PRO A 113 -0.90 -2.00 16.52
C PRO A 113 -1.83 -2.31 15.34
N ARG A 114 -2.15 -3.60 15.16
CA ARG A 114 -3.19 -4.05 14.21
C ARG A 114 -4.59 -3.95 14.81
#